data_AF-A0A1F2WNJ8-F1
#
_entry.id   AF-A0A1F2WNJ8-F1
#
_cell.length_a   1.000
_cell.length_b   1.000
_cell.length_c   1.000
_cell.angle_alpha   90.00
_cell.angle_beta   90.00
_cell.angle_gamma   90.00
#
_symmetry.space_group_name_H-M   'P 1'
#
loop_
_entity.id
_entity.type
_entity.pdbx_description
1 polymer ?
#
loop_
_entity_poly.entity_id
_entity_poly.type
_entity_poly.pdbx_seq_one_letter_code
_entity_poly.pdbx_strand_id
1 'polypeptide(L)'
;MIEPCGKQEAELWAVEGWDENITHSDMDECIGDYLNGLSMENWPTTIQVNGFSRMKAKFQREAIDLARELLVELWEEYGNQICDCDQEPSSKLIKITQELMDTTIIEFKPWACDQVESVEANVGDWLNKHAIDCWGEEEGKETLSEFTRYHKETP
;
A
#
# COMPACT_ATOMS: atom_id res chain seq x y z
N MET A 1 -24.69 11.14 13.04
CA MET A 1 -23.32 11.26 13.56
C MET A 1 -22.50 10.25 12.80
N ILE A 2 -21.55 10.71 11.98
CA ILE A 2 -20.61 9.82 11.29
C ILE A 2 -19.59 9.44 12.36
N GLU A 3 -19.51 8.17 12.73
CA GLU A 3 -18.46 7.69 13.62
C GLU A 3 -17.11 8.13 13.04
N PRO A 4 -16.16 8.64 13.85
CA PRO A 4 -14.82 8.88 13.35
C PRO A 4 -14.34 7.55 12.79
N CYS A 5 -14.05 7.52 11.50
CA CYS A 5 -13.44 6.37 10.85
C CYS A 5 -12.26 5.96 11.74
N GLY A 6 -12.35 4.80 12.38
CA GLY A 6 -11.26 4.28 13.22
C GLY A 6 -9.96 4.40 12.44
N LYS A 7 -8.89 4.84 13.12
CA LYS A 7 -7.58 4.98 12.50
C LYS A 7 -7.26 3.62 11.85
N GLN A 8 -7.20 3.58 10.51
CA GLN A 8 -6.90 2.34 9.80
C GLN A 8 -5.46 1.95 10.14
N GLU A 9 -5.26 0.69 10.52
CA GLU A 9 -3.93 0.14 10.79
C GLU A 9 -3.26 -0.25 9.48
N ALA A 10 -1.93 -0.14 9.42
CA ALA A 10 -1.16 -0.57 8.27
C ALA A 10 -1.21 -2.11 8.14
N GLU A 11 -1.57 -2.59 6.96
CA GLU A 11 -1.59 -4.01 6.58
C GLU A 11 -0.39 -4.38 5.70
N LEU A 12 0.13 -3.39 4.97
CA LEU A 12 1.25 -3.52 4.06
C LEU A 12 2.23 -2.35 4.23
N TRP A 13 3.50 -2.57 3.91
CA TRP A 13 4.58 -1.61 4.07
C TRP A 13 5.40 -1.50 2.78
N ALA A 14 5.85 -0.29 2.48
CA ALA A 14 6.80 -0.01 1.39
C ALA A 14 7.74 1.14 1.78
N VAL A 15 8.98 1.10 1.28
CA VAL A 15 9.91 2.24 1.35
C VAL A 15 9.50 3.30 0.35
N GLU A 16 9.63 4.59 0.71
CA GLU A 16 9.36 5.71 -0.19
C GLU A 16 10.17 5.59 -1.50
N GLY A 17 9.48 5.72 -2.65
CA GLY A 17 10.09 5.55 -3.98
C GLY A 17 10.30 4.10 -4.43
N TRP A 18 9.90 3.12 -3.61
CA TRP A 18 9.79 1.69 -3.94
C TRP A 18 8.32 1.20 -3.86
N ASP A 19 7.38 2.14 -3.85
CA ASP A 19 5.94 1.97 -3.69
C ASP A 19 5.24 1.32 -4.90
N GLU A 20 5.96 1.08 -6.01
CA GLU A 20 5.42 0.35 -7.16
C GLU A 20 4.98 -1.08 -6.81
N ASN A 21 5.54 -1.66 -5.73
CA ASN A 21 5.19 -2.98 -5.21
C ASN A 21 5.00 -2.96 -3.68
N ILE A 22 3.82 -2.56 -3.18
CA ILE A 22 3.48 -2.64 -1.75
C ILE A 22 3.23 -4.11 -1.36
N THR A 23 4.29 -4.89 -1.13
CA THR A 23 4.20 -6.35 -0.98
C THR A 23 4.47 -6.89 0.41
N HIS A 24 5.06 -6.10 1.30
CA HIS A 24 5.52 -6.58 2.60
C HIS A 24 4.42 -6.40 3.66
N SER A 25 4.08 -7.47 4.38
CA SER A 25 3.15 -7.39 5.52
C SER A 25 3.84 -6.96 6.83
N ASP A 26 5.17 -6.90 6.83
CA ASP A 26 5.99 -6.53 7.97
C ASP A 26 6.96 -5.40 7.59
N MET A 27 7.10 -4.42 8.49
CA MET A 27 7.95 -3.25 8.27
C MET A 27 9.44 -3.61 8.27
N ASP A 28 9.87 -4.52 9.16
CA ASP A 28 11.27 -4.92 9.27
C ASP A 28 11.70 -5.71 8.02
N GLU A 29 10.83 -6.58 7.50
CA GLU A 29 11.02 -7.28 6.21
C GLU A 29 11.18 -6.28 5.05
N CYS A 30 10.32 -5.26 5.00
CA CYS A 30 10.39 -4.20 3.98
C CYS A 30 11.73 -3.44 3.99
N ILE A 31 12.22 -3.08 5.18
CA ILE A 31 13.51 -2.41 5.34
C ILE A 31 14.65 -3.35 4.90
N GLY A 32 14.61 -4.61 5.33
CA GLY A 32 15.64 -5.60 4.99
C GLY A 32 15.77 -5.83 3.48
N ASP A 33 14.65 -6.01 2.78
CA ASP A 33 14.64 -6.23 1.33
C ASP A 33 15.13 -5.00 0.55
N TYR A 34 14.75 -3.79 0.99
CA TYR A 34 15.26 -2.56 0.42
C TYR A 34 16.80 -2.47 0.54
N LEU A 35 17.33 -2.72 1.74
CA LEU A 35 18.77 -2.68 2.00
C LEU A 35 19.52 -3.77 1.22
N ASN A 36 18.97 -4.99 1.14
CA ASN A 36 19.53 -6.08 0.33
C ASN A 36 19.59 -5.75 -1.17
N GLY A 37 18.70 -4.88 -1.65
CA GLY A 37 18.71 -4.37 -3.02
C GLY A 37 19.81 -3.36 -3.32
N LEU A 38 20.52 -2.86 -2.30
CA LEU A 38 21.57 -1.85 -2.40
C LEU A 38 22.93 -2.44 -2.01
N SER A 39 24.02 -1.88 -2.56
CA SER A 39 25.33 -2.10 -1.94
C SER A 39 25.44 -1.30 -0.63
N MET A 40 26.14 -1.85 0.37
CA MET A 40 26.23 -1.26 1.72
C MET A 40 26.73 0.20 1.73
N GLU A 41 27.63 0.55 0.81
CA GLU A 41 28.13 1.92 0.63
C GLU A 41 27.03 2.94 0.25
N ASN A 42 25.89 2.46 -0.24
CA ASN A 42 24.73 3.27 -0.61
C ASN A 42 23.59 3.17 0.42
N TRP A 43 23.79 2.47 1.53
CA TRP A 43 22.77 2.40 2.57
C TRP A 43 22.57 3.78 3.21
N PRO A 44 21.34 4.27 3.33
CA PRO A 44 21.08 5.55 3.97
C PRO A 44 21.16 5.44 5.50
N THR A 45 21.28 6.57 6.20
CA THR A 45 21.18 6.61 7.67
C THR A 45 19.75 6.47 8.17
N THR A 46 18.80 7.00 7.41
CA THR A 46 17.36 6.96 7.68
C THR A 46 16.59 6.57 6.42
N ILE A 47 15.52 5.81 6.59
CA ILE A 47 14.61 5.40 5.51
C ILE A 47 13.20 5.84 5.88
N GLN A 48 12.47 6.40 4.93
CA GLN A 48 11.04 6.65 5.08
C GLN A 48 10.27 5.39 4.66
N VAL A 49 9.54 4.80 5.60
CA VAL A 49 8.69 3.62 5.36
C VAL A 49 7.24 4.04 5.53
N ASN A 50 6.39 3.67 4.58
CA ASN A 50 4.99 4.03 4.55
C ASN A 50 4.12 2.79 4.78
N GLY A 51 3.15 2.93 5.66
CA GLY A 51 2.17 1.90 5.99
C GLY A 51 0.87 2.14 5.23
N PHE A 52 0.34 1.08 4.65
CA PHE A 52 -0.81 1.10 3.75
C PHE A 52 -1.90 0.16 4.24
N SER A 53 -3.15 0.61 4.13
CA SER A 53 -4.33 -0.23 4.39
C SER A 53 -5.15 -0.30 3.11
N ARG A 54 -5.78 -1.44 2.86
CA ARG A 54 -6.68 -1.57 1.71
C ARG A 54 -7.76 -0.49 1.77
N MET A 55 -7.97 0.16 0.62
CA MET A 55 -9.10 1.03 0.42
C MET A 55 -10.36 0.25 0.76
N LYS A 56 -11.32 0.90 1.41
CA LYS A 56 -12.66 0.35 1.56
C LYS A 56 -13.53 1.18 0.65
N ALA A 57 -14.35 0.56 -0.19
CA ALA A 57 -15.35 1.27 -0.97
C ALA A 57 -16.41 1.83 -0.01
N LYS A 58 -16.09 2.94 0.63
CA LYS A 58 -16.88 3.52 1.72
C LYS A 58 -18.07 4.32 1.22
N PHE A 59 -18.23 4.47 -0.09
CA PHE A 59 -19.19 5.39 -0.62
C PHE A 59 -20.17 4.64 -1.51
N GLN A 60 -21.36 4.37 -0.96
CA GLN A 60 -22.55 4.01 -1.73
C GLN A 60 -22.72 4.93 -2.96
N ARG A 61 -22.26 6.18 -2.86
CA ARG A 61 -22.22 7.14 -3.95
C ARG A 61 -21.31 6.72 -5.10
N GLU A 62 -20.10 6.24 -4.84
CA GLU A 62 -19.19 5.75 -5.89
C GLU A 62 -19.77 4.51 -6.58
N ALA A 63 -20.40 3.61 -5.83
CA ALA A 63 -21.10 2.47 -6.41
C ALA A 63 -22.33 2.89 -7.25
N ILE A 64 -23.03 3.96 -6.86
CA ILE A 64 -24.12 4.56 -7.66
C ILE A 64 -23.56 5.18 -8.94
N ASP A 65 -22.47 5.94 -8.84
CA ASP A 65 -21.85 6.62 -9.98
C ASP A 65 -21.32 5.58 -10.99
N LEU A 66 -20.59 4.56 -10.54
CA LEU A 66 -20.15 3.45 -11.38
C LEU A 66 -21.33 2.65 -11.96
N ALA A 67 -22.40 2.43 -11.20
CA ALA A 67 -23.59 1.76 -11.72
C ALA A 67 -24.29 2.57 -12.82
N ARG A 68 -24.27 3.91 -12.73
CA ARG A 68 -24.79 4.78 -13.80
C ARG A 68 -23.92 4.70 -15.05
N GLU A 69 -22.60 4.81 -14.89
CA GLU A 69 -21.66 4.72 -16.02
C GLU A 69 -21.81 3.39 -16.76
N LEU A 70 -21.88 2.28 -16.02
CA LEU A 70 -22.13 0.95 -16.61
C LEU A 70 -23.46 0.88 -17.37
N LEU A 71 -24.52 1.51 -16.85
CA LEU A 71 -25.81 1.56 -17.55
C LEU A 71 -25.75 2.37 -18.83
N VAL A 72 -25.06 3.52 -18.81
CA VAL A 72 -24.88 4.38 -19.99
C VAL A 72 -24.12 3.62 -21.08
N GLU A 73 -22.98 3.02 -20.75
CA GLU A 73 -22.15 2.27 -21.70
C GLU A 73 -22.89 1.05 -22.30
N LEU A 74 -23.52 0.23 -21.43
CA LEU A 74 -24.31 -0.92 -21.89
C LEU A 74 -25.51 -0.49 -22.76
N TRP A 75 -26.06 0.68 -22.50
CA TRP A 75 -27.14 1.25 -23.30
C TRP A 75 -26.65 1.74 -24.66
N GLU A 76 -25.54 2.47 -24.71
CA GLU A 76 -24.95 2.93 -25.97
C GLU A 76 -24.58 1.75 -26.88
N GLU A 77 -24.10 0.64 -26.31
CA GLU A 77 -23.65 -0.50 -27.08
C GLU A 77 -24.75 -1.54 -27.39
N TYR A 78 -25.68 -1.79 -26.45
CA TYR A 78 -26.67 -2.86 -26.55
C TYR A 78 -28.13 -2.40 -26.39
N GLY A 79 -28.36 -1.13 -26.08
CA GLY A 79 -29.69 -0.55 -25.90
C GLY A 79 -30.44 -0.40 -27.22
N ASN A 80 -31.75 -0.62 -27.17
CA ASN A 80 -32.62 -0.15 -28.23
C ASN A 80 -32.89 1.33 -27.96
N GLN A 81 -32.79 2.22 -28.95
CA GLN A 81 -32.91 3.70 -28.87
C GLN A 81 -34.25 4.25 -28.33
N ILE A 82 -35.03 3.47 -27.58
CA ILE A 82 -36.38 3.72 -27.11
C ILE A 82 -36.41 3.65 -25.57
N CYS A 83 -35.67 4.53 -24.87
CA CYS A 83 -35.98 4.90 -23.49
C CYS A 83 -35.15 6.12 -23.03
N ASP A 84 -35.73 6.87 -22.09
CA ASP A 84 -35.16 8.04 -21.41
C ASP A 84 -33.79 7.75 -20.80
N CYS A 85 -32.83 8.63 -21.06
CA CYS A 85 -31.47 8.66 -20.51
C CYS A 85 -31.39 8.91 -18.99
N ASP A 86 -32.55 9.04 -18.32
CA ASP A 86 -32.65 9.42 -16.91
C ASP A 86 -32.95 8.22 -15.98
N GLN A 87 -32.72 6.98 -16.43
CA GLN A 87 -32.95 5.81 -15.59
C GLN A 87 -31.92 5.72 -14.45
N GLU A 88 -32.40 5.93 -13.24
CA GLU A 88 -31.67 5.67 -12.00
C GLU A 88 -31.31 4.19 -11.86
N PRO A 89 -30.09 3.84 -11.42
CA PRO A 89 -29.72 2.46 -11.19
C PRO A 89 -30.58 1.85 -10.08
N SER A 90 -31.05 0.63 -10.32
CA SER A 90 -31.81 -0.11 -9.30
C SER A 90 -30.94 -0.43 -8.07
N SER A 91 -31.56 -0.60 -6.90
CA SER A 91 -30.87 -1.00 -5.67
C SER A 91 -30.09 -2.32 -5.81
N LYS A 92 -30.59 -3.24 -6.65
CA LYS A 92 -29.90 -4.50 -6.95
C LYS A 92 -28.61 -4.26 -7.76
N LEU A 93 -28.64 -3.36 -8.73
CA LEU A 93 -27.47 -3.02 -9.52
C LEU A 93 -26.42 -2.32 -8.66
N ILE A 94 -26.83 -1.34 -7.84
CA ILE A 94 -25.94 -0.66 -6.89
C ILE A 94 -25.24 -1.67 -5.97
N LYS A 95 -25.97 -2.68 -5.47
CA LYS A 95 -25.39 -3.74 -4.63
C LYS A 95 -24.36 -4.59 -5.37
N ILE A 96 -24.64 -4.99 -6.62
CA ILE A 96 -23.71 -5.76 -7.45
C ILE A 96 -22.46 -4.94 -7.76
N THR A 97 -22.62 -3.65 -8.09
CA THR A 97 -21.50 -2.74 -8.34
C THR A 97 -20.63 -2.57 -7.11
N GLN A 98 -21.24 -2.44 -5.92
CA GLN A 98 -20.52 -2.41 -4.66
C GLN A 98 -19.72 -3.70 -4.43
N GLU A 99 -20.33 -4.88 -4.63
CA GLU A 99 -19.65 -6.18 -4.51
C GLU A 99 -18.52 -6.33 -5.53
N LEU A 100 -18.70 -5.82 -6.75
CA LEU A 100 -17.67 -5.80 -7.79
C LEU A 100 -16.50 -4.91 -7.36
N MET A 101 -16.76 -3.68 -6.89
CA MET A 101 -15.72 -2.77 -6.39
C MET A 101 -14.95 -3.40 -5.22
N ASP A 102 -15.66 -3.97 -4.25
CA ASP A 102 -15.06 -4.65 -3.10
C ASP A 102 -14.18 -5.82 -3.57
N THR A 103 -14.68 -6.63 -4.51
CA THR A 103 -13.93 -7.77 -5.07
C THR A 103 -12.72 -7.30 -5.87
N THR A 104 -12.85 -6.26 -6.69
CA THR A 104 -11.74 -5.69 -7.46
C THR A 104 -10.68 -5.16 -6.51
N ILE A 105 -11.04 -4.43 -5.45
CA ILE A 105 -10.08 -3.99 -4.42
C ILE A 105 -9.39 -5.16 -3.72
N ILE A 106 -10.08 -6.29 -3.53
CA ILE A 106 -9.50 -7.50 -2.94
C ILE A 106 -8.52 -8.18 -3.91
N GLU A 107 -8.94 -8.39 -5.16
CA GLU A 107 -8.25 -9.19 -6.17
C GLU A 107 -7.15 -8.42 -6.91
N PHE A 108 -7.29 -7.10 -7.07
CA PHE A 108 -6.23 -6.26 -7.60
C PHE A 108 -5.16 -6.08 -6.52
N LYS A 109 -4.04 -6.80 -6.70
CA LYS A 109 -2.75 -6.63 -6.01
C LYS A 109 -2.36 -5.13 -5.85
N PRO A 110 -1.43 -4.76 -4.96
CA PRO A 110 -1.50 -3.72 -3.91
C PRO A 110 -1.96 -2.29 -4.25
N TRP A 111 -2.35 -1.98 -5.49
CA TRP A 111 -2.66 -0.65 -5.97
C TRP A 111 -3.91 -0.01 -5.35
N ALA A 112 -4.79 -0.78 -4.71
CA ALA A 112 -5.96 -0.26 -4.02
C ALA A 112 -5.71 -0.06 -2.51
N CYS A 113 -4.61 0.61 -2.14
CA CYS A 113 -4.33 0.94 -0.74
C CYS A 113 -4.22 2.44 -0.52
N ASP A 114 -4.77 2.90 0.61
CA ASP A 114 -4.53 4.24 1.13
C ASP A 114 -3.29 4.21 2.04
N GLN A 115 -2.45 5.24 1.95
CA GLN A 115 -1.41 5.45 2.96
C GLN A 115 -2.07 5.89 4.27
N VAL A 116 -1.82 5.14 5.33
CA VAL A 116 -2.41 5.38 6.67
C VAL A 116 -1.36 5.75 7.71
N GLU A 117 -0.09 5.46 7.42
CA GLU A 117 1.03 5.67 8.32
C GLU A 117 2.32 6.00 7.56
N SER A 118 3.23 6.70 8.24
CA SER A 118 4.55 7.09 7.72
C SER A 118 5.53 7.11 8.89
N VAL A 119 6.60 6.31 8.79
CA VAL A 119 7.60 6.08 9.84
C VAL A 119 8.99 6.31 9.28
N GLU A 120 9.75 7.21 9.90
CA GLU A 120 11.18 7.35 9.64
C GLU A 120 11.95 6.32 10.48
N ALA A 121 12.61 5.37 9.82
CA ALA A 121 13.38 4.31 10.44
C ALA A 121 14.88 4.60 10.37
N ASN A 122 15.58 4.51 11.51
CA ASN A 122 17.04 4.60 11.55
C ASN A 122 17.66 3.24 11.20
N VAL A 123 18.52 3.22 10.18
CA VAL A 123 19.15 1.99 9.69
C VAL A 123 20.13 1.40 10.70
N GLY A 124 20.85 2.24 11.44
CA GLY A 124 21.77 1.77 12.49
C GLY A 124 21.05 1.06 13.63
N ASP A 125 19.92 1.61 14.08
CA ASP A 125 19.08 0.98 15.11
C ASP A 125 18.46 -0.33 14.60
N TRP A 126 18.00 -0.35 13.35
CA TRP A 126 17.48 -1.56 12.71
C TRP A 126 18.55 -2.66 12.62
N LEU A 127 19.76 -2.33 12.15
CA LEU A 127 20.89 -3.27 12.09
C LEU A 127 21.26 -3.81 13.47
N ASN A 128 21.29 -2.96 14.50
CA ASN A 128 21.58 -3.38 15.87
C ASN A 128 20.57 -4.43 16.38
N LYS A 129 19.31 -4.32 15.96
CA LYS A 129 18.24 -5.26 16.33
C LYS A 129 18.24 -6.52 15.46
N HIS A 130 18.56 -6.42 14.17
CA HIS A 130 18.27 -7.49 13.19
C HIS A 130 19.50 -8.13 12.53
N ALA A 131 20.67 -7.48 12.53
CA ALA A 131 21.81 -7.94 11.71
C ALA A 131 22.31 -9.34 12.09
N ILE A 132 22.30 -9.68 13.37
CA ILE A 132 22.72 -11.01 13.84
C ILE A 132 21.75 -12.09 13.37
N ASP A 133 20.45 -11.81 13.38
CA ASP A 133 19.44 -12.77 12.95
C ASP A 133 19.45 -12.96 11.43
N CYS A 134 19.75 -11.89 10.67
CA CYS A 134 19.81 -11.92 9.21
C CYS A 134 21.08 -12.59 8.68
N TRP A 135 22.25 -12.30 9.27
CA TRP A 135 23.56 -12.68 8.71
C TRP A 135 24.42 -13.54 9.65
N GLY A 136 23.97 -13.80 10.87
CA GLY A 136 24.75 -14.52 11.88
C GLY A 136 25.67 -13.62 12.71
N GLU A 137 26.27 -14.19 13.76
CA GLU A 137 26.94 -13.40 14.81
C GLU A 137 28.19 -12.65 14.34
N GLU A 138 29.02 -13.27 13.50
CA GLU A 138 30.28 -12.67 13.01
C GLU A 138 30.01 -11.61 11.94
N GLU A 139 29.32 -12.00 10.87
CA GLU A 139 28.97 -11.13 9.73
C GLU A 139 28.01 -10.00 10.14
N GLY A 140 27.06 -10.25 11.05
CA GLY A 140 26.16 -9.22 11.56
C GLY A 140 26.88 -8.14 12.38
N LYS A 141 27.86 -8.53 13.21
CA LYS A 141 28.68 -7.57 13.97
C LYS A 141 29.60 -6.77 13.05
N GLU A 142 30.18 -7.41 12.05
CA GLU A 142 31.01 -6.75 11.05
C GLU A 142 30.18 -5.72 10.27
N THR A 143 29.03 -6.11 9.74
CA THR A 143 28.11 -5.24 9.00
C THR A 143 27.73 -3.99 9.80
N LEU A 144 27.31 -4.15 11.07
CA LEU A 144 26.98 -3.02 11.94
C LEU A 144 28.18 -2.10 12.18
N SER A 145 29.37 -2.68 12.38
CA SER A 145 30.61 -1.94 12.58
C SER A 145 31.02 -1.15 11.34
N GLU A 146 30.91 -1.76 10.16
CA GLU A 146 31.23 -1.12 8.88
C GLU A 146 30.28 0.01 8.55
N PHE A 147 28.97 -0.21 8.71
CA PHE A 147 27.95 0.84 8.57
C PHE A 147 28.23 2.02 9.51
N THR A 148 28.49 1.72 10.79
CA THR A 148 28.80 2.75 11.80
C THR A 148 30.06 3.55 11.45
N ARG A 149 31.08 2.89 10.90
CA ARG A 149 32.32 3.55 10.47
C ARG A 149 32.06 4.47 9.28
N TYR A 150 31.40 3.95 8.24
CA TYR A 150 31.14 4.68 7.00
C TYR A 150 30.36 5.98 7.25
N HIS A 151 29.30 5.93 8.07
CA HIS A 151 28.45 7.09 8.35
C HIS A 151 28.92 8.00 9.49
N LYS A 152 29.97 7.62 10.24
CA LYS A 152 30.68 8.55 11.14
C LYS A 152 31.77 9.34 10.43
N GLU A 153 32.33 8.78 9.36
CA GLU A 153 33.45 9.36 8.60
C GLU A 153 33.00 10.19 7.39
N THR A 154 31.74 10.06 6.97
CA THR A 154 31.15 10.76 5.82
C THR A 154 30.00 11.66 6.30
N PRO A 155 30.18 13.00 6.36
CA PRO A 155 29.16 13.94 6.83
C PRO A 155 28.01 14.15 5.85
#